data_AF-Q11J39-F1
#
_entry.id   AF-Q11J39-F1
#
_cell.length_a   1.000
_cell.length_b   1.000
_cell.length_c   1.000
_cell.angle_alpha   90.00
_cell.angle_beta   90.00
_cell.angle_gamma   90.00
#
_symmetry.space_group_name_H-M   'P 1'
#
loop_
_entity.id
_entity.type
_entity.pdbx_description
1 polymer ?
#
loop_
_entity_poly.entity_id
_entity_poly.type
_entity_poly.pdbx_seq_one_letter_code
_entity_poly.pdbx_strand_id
1 'polypeptide(L)'
;MGMKMNALAITTAGLTRALTAFTTEPTLRDVHRWGWEQEANPYPRFLWAIEATALLKPDVTVSTAKARLQKVIARDEIRRAAGDWKFDANRLIAAKQQLAHIEAFEQRHARAA
;
A
#
# COMPACT_ATOMS: atom_id res chain seq x y z
N MET A 1 42.40 -29.21 -7.36
CA MET A 1 41.23 -28.86 -6.54
C MET A 1 40.19 -28.19 -7.44
N GLY A 2 39.13 -28.89 -7.82
CA GLY A 2 38.09 -28.34 -8.69
C GLY A 2 37.02 -27.61 -7.88
N MET A 3 36.86 -26.30 -8.10
CA MET A 3 35.72 -25.54 -7.59
C MET A 3 34.45 -26.04 -8.27
N LYS A 4 33.54 -26.65 -7.50
CA LYS A 4 32.18 -26.93 -7.96
C LYS A 4 31.43 -25.60 -8.04
N MET A 5 31.15 -25.14 -9.25
CA MET A 5 30.20 -24.05 -9.48
C MET A 5 28.80 -24.57 -9.15
N ASN A 6 28.27 -24.17 -8.00
CA ASN A 6 26.85 -24.36 -7.68
C ASN A 6 26.04 -23.47 -8.63
N ALA A 7 25.63 -24.05 -9.77
CA ALA A 7 24.59 -23.45 -10.59
C ALA A 7 23.33 -23.36 -9.71
N LEU A 8 22.94 -22.14 -9.34
CA LEU A 8 21.63 -21.84 -8.75
C LEU A 8 20.58 -22.32 -9.76
N ALA A 9 20.09 -23.53 -9.56
CA ALA A 9 19.01 -24.09 -10.35
C ALA A 9 17.73 -23.32 -10.00
N ILE A 10 17.50 -22.22 -10.71
CA ILE A 10 16.24 -21.50 -10.64
C ILE A 10 15.19 -22.44 -11.23
N THR A 11 14.40 -23.06 -10.35
CA THR A 11 13.32 -23.95 -10.77
C THR A 11 12.26 -23.15 -11.51
N THR A 12 11.63 -23.75 -12.50
CA THR A 12 10.55 -23.13 -13.28
C THR A 12 9.44 -22.63 -12.35
N ALA A 13 9.13 -23.37 -11.28
CA ALA A 13 8.18 -22.96 -10.24
C ALA A 13 8.64 -21.71 -9.45
N GLY A 14 9.95 -21.60 -9.16
CA GLY A 14 10.55 -20.41 -8.55
C GLY A 14 10.49 -19.19 -9.46
N LEU A 15 10.76 -19.39 -10.76
CA LEU A 15 10.65 -18.35 -11.79
C LEU A 15 9.19 -17.93 -11.98
N THR A 16 8.25 -18.88 -12.05
CA THR A 16 6.82 -18.58 -12.19
C THR A 16 6.30 -17.85 -10.96
N ARG A 17 6.67 -18.23 -9.73
CA ARG A 17 6.29 -17.46 -8.53
C ARG A 17 6.86 -16.04 -8.54
N ALA A 18 8.13 -15.88 -8.91
CA ALA A 18 8.75 -14.57 -9.02
C ALA A 18 8.09 -13.72 -10.11
N LEU A 19 7.79 -14.30 -11.27
CA LEU A 19 7.07 -13.65 -12.36
C LEU A 19 5.61 -13.36 -11.99
N THR A 20 4.93 -14.23 -11.25
CA THR A 20 3.55 -13.99 -10.79
C THR A 20 3.53 -12.85 -9.77
N ALA A 21 4.52 -12.80 -8.87
CA ALA A 21 4.74 -11.67 -7.97
C ALA A 21 5.11 -10.36 -8.71
N PHE A 22 5.72 -10.46 -9.89
CA PHE A 22 6.04 -9.32 -10.76
C PHE A 22 4.88 -8.89 -11.67
N THR A 23 3.97 -9.81 -12.01
CA THR A 23 2.90 -9.58 -13.00
C THR A 23 1.55 -9.28 -12.37
N THR A 24 1.34 -9.64 -11.10
CA THR A 24 0.10 -9.31 -10.38
C THR A 24 0.30 -7.98 -9.66
N GLU A 25 -0.49 -6.97 -10.02
CA GLU A 25 -0.47 -5.67 -9.36
C GLU A 25 -0.68 -5.85 -7.85
N PRO A 26 0.16 -5.24 -6.98
CA PRO A 26 -0.01 -5.36 -5.55
C PRO A 26 -1.37 -4.79 -5.11
N THR A 27 -1.91 -5.33 -4.03
CA THR A 27 -3.21 -4.95 -3.45
C THR A 27 -3.04 -4.16 -2.16
N LEU A 28 -4.12 -3.51 -1.71
CA LEU A 28 -4.16 -2.87 -0.39
C LEU A 28 -3.83 -3.83 0.75
N ARG A 29 -4.23 -5.10 0.63
CA ARG A 29 -3.88 -6.15 1.61
C ARG A 29 -2.37 -6.32 1.73
N ASP A 30 -1.63 -6.22 0.64
CA ASP A 30 -0.16 -6.33 0.64
C ASP A 30 0.47 -5.12 1.33
N VAL A 31 -0.07 -3.92 1.08
CA VAL A 31 0.33 -2.68 1.77
C VAL A 31 0.07 -2.79 3.28
N HIS A 32 -1.10 -3.30 3.68
CA HIS A 32 -1.48 -3.47 5.09
C HIS A 32 -0.58 -4.48 5.79
N ARG A 33 -0.31 -5.62 5.15
CA ARG A 33 0.60 -6.65 5.64
C ARG A 33 1.99 -6.09 5.86
N TRP A 34 2.53 -5.40 4.85
CA TRP A 34 3.83 -4.73 4.95
C TRP A 34 3.86 -3.68 6.06
N GLY A 35 2.79 -2.89 6.22
CA GLY A 35 2.66 -1.90 7.28
C GLY A 35 2.64 -2.49 8.69
N TRP A 36 2.08 -3.69 8.86
CA TRP A 36 2.11 -4.43 10.13
C TRP A 36 3.45 -5.09 10.43
N GLU A 37 4.12 -5.63 9.41
CA GLU A 37 5.44 -6.26 9.53
C GLU A 37 6.56 -5.25 9.87
N GLN A 38 6.36 -3.96 9.60
CA GLN A 38 7.24 -2.91 10.11
C GLN A 38 6.95 -2.63 11.61
N GLU A 39 7.73 -3.30 12.46
CA GLU A 39 7.79 -3.08 13.92
C GLU A 39 8.18 -1.63 14.31
N ALA A 40 8.76 -0.86 13.38
CA ALA A 40 9.31 0.47 13.62
C ALA A 40 8.54 1.62 12.94
N ASN A 41 7.26 1.45 12.62
CA ASN A 41 6.48 2.50 11.96
C ASN A 41 5.95 3.55 12.97
N PRO A 42 6.42 4.82 12.95
CA PRO A 42 6.06 5.82 13.95
C PRO A 42 4.67 6.44 13.76
N TYR A 43 3.96 6.11 12.67
CA TYR A 43 2.58 6.56 12.50
C TYR A 43 1.65 5.77 13.42
N PRO A 44 0.73 6.43 14.17
CA PRO A 44 -0.20 5.71 15.03
C PRO A 44 -0.97 4.71 14.17
N ARG A 45 -0.72 3.42 14.42
CA ARG A 45 -1.23 2.24 13.70
C ARG A 45 -2.77 2.18 13.61
N PHE A 46 -3.48 3.13 14.21
CA PHE A 46 -4.90 3.04 14.50
C PHE A 46 -5.81 3.67 13.44
N LEU A 47 -5.59 4.92 13.02
CA LEU A 47 -6.60 5.62 12.20
C LEU A 47 -6.67 5.10 10.77
N TRP A 48 -5.53 4.98 10.07
CA TRP A 48 -5.55 4.46 8.70
C TRP A 48 -5.93 2.98 8.64
N ALA A 49 -5.53 2.12 9.59
CA ALA A 49 -5.84 0.69 9.51
C ALA A 49 -7.34 0.42 9.77
N ILE A 50 -7.94 1.15 10.71
CA ILE A 50 -9.37 1.06 11.03
C ILE A 50 -10.22 1.67 9.92
N GLU A 51 -9.83 2.82 9.35
CA GLU A 51 -10.62 3.45 8.30
C GLU A 51 -10.28 2.99 6.87
N ALA A 52 -9.10 2.45 6.59
CA ALA A 52 -8.78 1.93 5.26
C ALA A 52 -9.72 0.80 4.87
N THR A 53 -10.15 -0.03 5.82
CA THR A 53 -11.19 -1.05 5.61
C THR A 53 -12.59 -0.45 5.45
N ALA A 54 -12.86 0.72 6.04
CA ALA A 54 -14.11 1.46 5.86
C ALA A 54 -14.17 2.23 4.52
N LEU A 55 -13.01 2.67 4.01
CA LEU A 55 -12.91 3.46 2.78
C LEU A 55 -12.74 2.60 1.53
N LEU A 56 -11.97 1.52 1.62
CA LEU A 56 -11.60 0.68 0.48
C LEU A 56 -11.54 -0.80 0.88
N LYS A 57 -11.90 -1.68 -0.05
CA LYS A 57 -11.77 -3.12 0.19
C LYS A 57 -10.29 -3.55 0.09
N PRO A 58 -9.84 -4.54 0.88
CA PRO A 58 -8.44 -4.97 0.90
C PRO A 58 -7.92 -5.56 -0.43
N ASP A 59 -8.82 -6.06 -1.28
CA ASP A 59 -8.53 -6.66 -2.59
C ASP A 59 -8.35 -5.63 -3.72
N VAL A 60 -8.58 -4.35 -3.45
CA VAL A 60 -8.38 -3.29 -4.44
C VAL A 60 -6.89 -3.14 -4.74
N THR A 61 -6.56 -2.99 -6.02
CA THR A 61 -5.18 -2.77 -6.46
C THR A 61 -4.63 -1.44 -5.96
N VAL A 62 -3.31 -1.36 -5.79
CA VAL A 62 -2.63 -0.17 -5.27
C VAL A 62 -2.91 1.07 -6.13
N SER A 63 -2.87 0.96 -7.47
CA SER A 63 -3.18 2.10 -8.36
C SER A 63 -4.61 2.60 -8.19
N THR A 64 -5.58 1.68 -8.11
CA THR A 64 -7.00 2.00 -7.93
C THR A 64 -7.24 2.63 -6.56
N ALA A 65 -6.59 2.10 -5.53
CA ALA A 65 -6.68 2.64 -4.17
C ALA A 65 -6.12 4.07 -4.10
N LYS A 66 -4.94 4.29 -4.67
CA LYS A 66 -4.29 5.61 -4.76
C LYS A 66 -5.19 6.65 -5.42
N ALA A 67 -5.72 6.32 -6.61
CA ALA A 67 -6.61 7.21 -7.35
C ALA A 67 -7.91 7.54 -6.58
N ARG A 68 -8.48 6.58 -5.86
CA ARG A 68 -9.67 6.80 -5.02
C ARG A 68 -9.36 7.67 -3.81
N LEU A 69 -8.25 7.44 -3.13
CA LEU A 69 -7.83 8.24 -1.97
C LEU A 69 -7.57 9.69 -2.37
N GLN A 70 -6.90 9.93 -3.49
CA GLN A 70 -6.68 11.28 -4.02
C GLN A 70 -8.00 12.02 -4.26
N LYS A 71 -9.01 11.36 -4.84
CA LYS A 71 -10.35 11.94 -5.03
C LYS A 71 -11.05 12.25 -3.70
N VAL A 72 -10.95 11.36 -2.72
CA VAL A 72 -11.53 11.57 -1.38
C VAL A 72 -10.87 12.76 -0.69
N ILE A 73 -9.53 12.81 -0.69
CA ILE A 73 -8.74 13.90 -0.10
C ILE A 73 -9.13 15.23 -0.74
N ALA A 74 -9.12 15.33 -2.07
CA ALA A 74 -9.45 16.57 -2.77
C ALA A 74 -10.87 17.05 -2.43
N ARG A 75 -11.85 16.14 -2.41
CA ARG A 75 -13.24 16.46 -2.06
C ARG A 75 -13.36 16.94 -0.61
N ASP A 76 -12.71 16.26 0.33
CA ASP A 76 -12.85 16.58 1.75
C ASP A 76 -12.02 17.83 2.14
N GLU A 77 -10.96 18.17 1.40
CA GLU A 77 -10.27 19.46 1.50
C GLU A 77 -11.14 20.63 1.04
N ILE A 78 -11.90 20.47 -0.03
CA ILE A 78 -12.89 21.47 -0.48
C ILE A 78 -13.96 21.67 0.61
N ARG A 79 -14.47 20.58 1.20
CA ARG A 79 -15.45 20.65 2.30
C ARG A 79 -14.89 21.35 3.53
N ARG A 80 -13.64 21.06 3.90
CA ARG A 80 -12.94 21.73 5.00
C ARG A 80 -12.85 23.23 4.75
N ALA A 81 -12.43 23.64 3.55
CA ALA A 81 -12.30 25.04 3.19
C ALA A 81 -13.66 25.77 3.19
N ALA A 82 -14.74 25.06 2.81
CA ALA A 82 -16.10 25.57 2.83
C ALA A 82 -16.76 25.58 4.22
N GLY A 83 -16.12 25.01 5.26
CA GLY A 83 -16.73 24.88 6.58
C GLY A 83 -17.97 23.96 6.59
N ASP A 84 -18.02 22.97 5.70
CA ASP A 84 -19.15 22.05 5.58
C ASP A 84 -19.32 21.23 6.88
N TRP A 85 -20.53 21.19 7.42
CA TRP A 85 -20.85 20.42 8.63
C TRP A 85 -20.66 18.91 8.45
N LYS A 86 -20.67 18.42 7.20
CA LYS A 86 -20.39 17.02 6.84
C LYS A 86 -18.89 16.72 6.76
N PHE A 87 -18.02 17.70 6.99
CA PHE A 87 -16.58 17.49 7.01
C PHE A 87 -16.19 16.64 8.22
N ASP A 88 -15.48 15.55 7.94
CA ASP A 88 -14.88 14.69 8.95
C ASP A 88 -13.35 14.80 8.87
N ALA A 89 -12.76 15.42 9.90
CA ALA A 89 -11.31 15.60 9.98
C ALA A 89 -10.56 14.27 10.13
N ASN A 90 -11.14 13.29 10.84
CA ASN A 90 -10.52 11.98 11.03
C ASN A 90 -10.46 11.23 9.70
N ARG A 91 -11.54 11.30 8.93
CA ARG A 91 -11.58 10.72 7.58
C ARG A 91 -10.52 11.28 6.65
N LEU A 92 -10.34 12.60 6.66
CA LEU A 92 -9.30 13.25 5.85
C LEU A 92 -7.89 12.82 6.31
N ILE A 93 -7.65 12.77 7.62
CA ILE A 93 -6.37 12.34 8.20
C ILE A 93 -6.08 10.87 7.81
N ALA A 94 -7.06 9.99 7.96
CA ALA A 94 -6.92 8.58 7.63
C ALA A 94 -6.64 8.37 6.13
N ALA A 95 -7.35 9.07 5.25
CA ALA A 95 -7.11 9.00 3.81
C ALA A 95 -5.69 9.45 3.43
N LYS A 96 -5.18 10.53 4.05
CA LYS A 96 -3.81 11.02 3.85
C LYS A 96 -2.76 10.03 4.36
N GLN A 97 -2.96 9.47 5.55
CA GLN A 97 -2.06 8.46 6.10
C GLN A 97 -2.01 7.21 5.22
N GLN A 98 -3.16 6.72 4.75
CA GLN A 98 -3.24 5.56 3.86
C GLN A 98 -2.51 5.81 2.53
N LEU A 99 -2.65 7.01 1.96
CA LEU A 99 -1.93 7.40 0.74
C LEU A 99 -0.42 7.39 0.96
N ALA A 100 0.06 7.95 2.07
CA ALA A 100 1.49 7.94 2.41
C ALA A 100 2.03 6.51 2.59
N HIS A 101 1.26 5.59 3.18
CA HIS A 101 1.63 4.18 3.30
C HIS A 101 1.74 3.48 1.94
N ILE A 102 0.79 3.73 1.03
CA ILE A 102 0.83 3.24 -0.34
C ILE A 102 2.09 3.75 -1.05
N GLU A 103 2.39 5.03 -0.96
CA GLU A 103 3.55 5.63 -1.64
C GLU A 103 4.87 5.09 -1.07
N ALA A 104 4.96 4.92 0.24
CA ALA A 104 6.13 4.32 0.87
C ALA A 104 6.32 2.84 0.47
N PHE A 105 5.22 2.10 0.33
CA PHE A 105 5.23 0.73 -0.18
C PHE A 105 5.70 0.68 -1.64
N GLU A 106 5.12 1.50 -2.53
CA GLU A 106 5.51 1.58 -3.95
C GLU A 106 6.99 1.92 -4.11
N GLN A 107 7.51 2.88 -3.34
CA GLN A 107 8.93 3.26 -3.37
C GLN A 107 9.86 2.11 -2.98
N ARG A 108 9.45 1.27 -2.01
CA ARG A 108 10.22 0.09 -1.63
C ARG A 108 10.12 -1.01 -2.66
N HIS A 109 8.93 -1.24 -3.21
CA HIS A 109 8.70 -2.25 -4.24
C HIS A 109 9.49 -1.93 -5.52
N ALA A 110 9.55 -0.66 -5.92
CA ALA A 110 10.34 -0.19 -7.05
C ALA A 110 11.85 -0.31 -6.84
N ARG A 111 12.34 -0.30 -5.58
CA ARG A 111 13.76 -0.51 -5.26
C ARG A 111 14.17 -1.98 -5.20
N ALA A 112 13.20 -2.89 -5.07
CA ALA A 112 13.42 -4.33 -5.01
C ALA A 112 13.27 -5.03 -6.38
N ALA A 113 12.64 -4.35 -7.33
CA ALA A 113 12.52 -4.73 -8.74
C ALA A 113 13.76 -4.30 -9.53
#